data_AF-A0A7S4GEK4-F1
#
_entry.id   AF-A0A7S4GEK4-F1
#
_cell.length_a   1.000
_cell.length_b   1.000
_cell.length_c   1.000
_cell.angle_alpha   90.00
_cell.angle_beta   90.00
_cell.angle_gamma   90.00
#
_symmetry.space_group_name_H-M   'P 1'
#
loop_
_entity.id
_entity.type
_entity.pdbx_description
1 polymer ?
#
loop_
_entity_poly.entity_id
_entity_poly.type
_entity_poly.pdbx_seq_one_letter_code
_entity_poly.pdbx_strand_id
1 'polypeptide(L)'
;MTDVTLEAARKQKIHNLKLKTACLENEEFVQELHVSEWSETQKQKLAAAHEKAHELLAAVEAGTKWNLTQAYDIQKLMRVCGLEMSVRELYKPEDKPQFMDIIALKKTLQELKQHRNKTRIVSFTGTIDNGLSKLEKVEEELRRSQLDATELAQVPVNVLKNLEDCMNVQNVQAALVGNEEQINQQLMSIEKCKEIRNIALSDGEMSIAEEQFYIKAQLLERLVELVRDKFRIIGVTDDENRMFSKIHEVQKKAYQETSAMKDAKRRLKQRCETDLKHVHDAIQKADLEDAEAMKRFAAQKDKSEKMIKDNEDRQDECWRKIQDLERQLQKLGTERFEEVKRRIEENDREEKRKVEYQQFLDVVSQHKKLLELTVYNCDLAIRAIGIIEELVAEGCSAIKARYDKTNQELADLRLLVHQEYLGVFRRLYKTLGQLVYKKEKKLEEIDRNIRTTHIQLEFCIETFDPNAKKHSDSKKDLYKQRANIEEELQMLKDKMATALELFRPTEEALIQAGIEFVHPIEEVEEGNLQRRSKMVEYRAHMSKQEELKIAAEREEIKRAKQLMIAQGPRTPGKSGNRQIEYGQ
;
A
#
# COMPACT_ATOMS: atom_id res chain seq x y z
N MET A 1 -11.86 -42.42 37.52
CA MET A 1 -12.22 -41.97 38.89
C MET A 1 -13.73 -42.09 39.17
N THR A 2 -14.44 -43.04 38.55
CA THR A 2 -15.92 -43.12 38.59
C THR A 2 -16.47 -44.26 39.45
N ASP A 3 -15.69 -45.30 39.75
CA ASP A 3 -16.18 -46.44 40.57
C ASP A 3 -16.13 -46.17 42.09
N VAL A 4 -15.15 -45.40 42.57
CA VAL A 4 -14.96 -45.12 44.01
C VAL A 4 -16.11 -44.28 44.60
N THR A 5 -16.73 -43.42 43.81
CA THR A 5 -17.86 -42.56 44.21
C THR A 5 -19.19 -43.32 44.31
N LEU A 6 -19.39 -44.33 43.46
CA LEU A 6 -20.58 -45.20 43.48
C LEU A 6 -20.60 -46.13 44.70
N GLU A 7 -19.45 -46.66 45.09
CA GLU A 7 -19.32 -47.51 46.28
C GLU A 7 -19.52 -46.71 47.58
N ALA A 8 -18.99 -45.48 47.65
CA ALA A 8 -19.23 -44.55 48.75
C ALA A 8 -20.72 -44.16 48.87
N ALA A 9 -21.38 -43.88 47.74
CA ALA A 9 -22.82 -43.59 47.72
C ALA A 9 -23.67 -44.79 48.19
N ARG A 10 -23.29 -46.02 47.82
CA ARG A 10 -23.96 -47.24 48.32
C ARG A 10 -23.75 -47.45 49.82
N LYS A 11 -22.53 -47.25 50.34
CA LYS A 11 -22.23 -47.35 51.78
C LYS A 11 -23.02 -46.32 52.61
N GLN A 12 -23.15 -45.09 52.12
CA GLN A 12 -23.94 -44.05 52.78
C GLN A 12 -25.44 -44.38 52.78
N LYS A 13 -25.98 -44.88 51.66
CA LYS A 13 -27.38 -45.32 51.58
C LYS A 13 -27.68 -46.45 52.58
N ILE A 14 -26.75 -47.39 52.74
CA ILE A 14 -26.86 -48.48 53.73
C ILE A 14 -26.81 -47.93 55.16
N HIS A 15 -25.98 -46.92 55.44
CA HIS A 15 -25.92 -46.27 56.75
C HIS A 15 -27.24 -45.55 57.10
N ASN A 16 -27.82 -44.79 56.18
CA ASN A 16 -29.11 -44.11 56.38
C ASN A 16 -30.25 -45.12 56.59
N LEU A 17 -30.24 -46.24 55.86
CA LEU A 17 -31.20 -47.33 56.06
C LEU A 17 -31.04 -47.96 57.46
N LYS A 18 -29.81 -48.16 57.94
CA LYS A 18 -29.55 -48.68 59.29
C LYS A 18 -30.04 -47.73 60.39
N LEU A 19 -29.84 -46.42 60.24
CA LEU A 19 -30.38 -45.43 61.18
C LEU A 19 -31.91 -45.47 61.21
N LYS A 20 -32.53 -45.59 60.04
CA LYS A 20 -33.99 -45.75 59.92
C LYS A 20 -34.49 -47.04 60.59
N THR A 21 -33.77 -48.15 60.43
CA THR A 21 -34.08 -49.42 61.10
C THR A 21 -33.93 -49.32 62.62
N ALA A 22 -32.87 -48.67 63.12
CA ALA A 22 -32.67 -48.47 64.56
C ALA A 22 -33.77 -47.61 65.21
N CYS A 23 -34.31 -46.62 64.49
CA CYS A 23 -35.49 -45.88 64.94
C CYS A 23 -36.73 -46.78 65.06
N LEU A 24 -36.95 -47.69 64.11
CA LEU A 24 -38.07 -48.62 64.11
C LEU A 24 -37.94 -49.68 65.21
N GLU A 25 -36.74 -50.22 65.44
CA GLU A 25 -36.48 -51.17 66.52
C GLU A 25 -36.67 -50.54 67.91
N ASN A 26 -36.27 -49.28 68.09
CA ASN A 26 -36.53 -48.55 69.33
C ASN A 26 -38.03 -48.28 69.52
N GLU A 27 -38.78 -48.10 68.44
CA GLU A 27 -40.23 -47.94 68.47
C GLU A 27 -40.96 -49.24 68.85
N GLU A 28 -40.53 -50.38 68.33
CA GLU A 28 -41.04 -51.71 68.73
C GLU A 28 -40.77 -51.97 70.23
N PHE A 29 -39.58 -51.64 70.72
CA PHE A 29 -39.24 -51.78 72.14
C PHE A 29 -40.10 -50.89 73.04
N VAL A 30 -40.39 -49.65 72.62
CA VAL A 30 -41.32 -48.77 73.34
C VAL A 30 -42.73 -49.37 73.34
N GLN A 31 -43.18 -49.95 72.23
CA GLN A 31 -44.50 -50.58 72.16
C GLN A 31 -44.62 -51.80 73.08
N GLU A 32 -43.58 -52.64 73.17
CA GLU A 32 -43.55 -53.79 74.09
C GLU A 32 -43.63 -53.37 75.57
N LEU A 33 -42.90 -52.33 75.95
CA LEU A 33 -42.92 -51.80 77.32
C LEU A 33 -44.28 -51.22 77.75
N HIS A 34 -45.18 -50.93 76.82
CA HIS A 34 -46.54 -50.45 77.13
C HIS A 34 -47.54 -51.59 77.40
N VAL A 35 -47.21 -52.85 77.09
CA VAL A 35 -48.12 -54.00 77.20
C VAL A 35 -47.88 -54.83 78.48
N SER A 36 -46.77 -54.64 79.19
CA SER A 36 -46.42 -55.35 80.42
C SER A 36 -46.94 -54.70 81.73
N GLU A 37 -46.97 -55.46 82.84
CA GLU A 37 -47.44 -54.97 84.16
C GLU A 37 -46.70 -53.71 84.64
N TRP A 38 -47.47 -52.67 84.98
CA TRP A 38 -46.94 -51.34 85.26
C TRP A 38 -46.18 -51.27 86.60
N SER A 39 -44.90 -50.91 86.53
CA SER A 39 -44.02 -50.69 87.68
C SER A 39 -43.16 -49.43 87.52
N GLU A 40 -42.63 -48.89 88.63
CA GLU A 40 -41.67 -47.76 88.61
C GLU A 40 -40.44 -48.08 87.73
N THR A 41 -40.04 -49.34 87.69
CA THR A 41 -38.98 -49.87 86.84
C THR A 41 -39.33 -49.77 85.35
N GLN A 42 -40.60 -49.94 84.99
CA GLN A 42 -41.07 -49.84 83.62
C GLN A 42 -41.16 -48.39 83.15
N LYS A 43 -41.58 -47.48 84.03
CA LYS A 43 -41.54 -46.04 83.82
C LYS A 43 -40.12 -45.53 83.53
N GLN A 44 -39.12 -46.00 84.27
CA GLN A 44 -37.72 -45.68 84.00
C GLN A 44 -37.23 -46.24 82.65
N LYS A 45 -37.61 -47.47 82.30
CA LYS A 45 -37.29 -48.07 80.99
C LYS A 45 -37.94 -47.31 79.83
N LEU A 46 -39.17 -46.81 80.01
CA LEU A 46 -39.88 -46.02 79.01
C LEU A 46 -39.21 -44.66 78.78
N ALA A 47 -38.85 -43.97 79.86
CA ALA A 47 -38.14 -42.69 79.79
C ALA A 47 -36.80 -42.85 79.04
N ALA A 48 -36.02 -43.89 79.35
CA ALA A 48 -34.77 -44.19 78.66
C ALA A 48 -34.96 -44.50 77.16
N ALA A 49 -36.05 -45.19 76.80
CA ALA A 49 -36.36 -45.49 75.40
C ALA A 49 -36.80 -44.23 74.61
N HIS A 50 -37.50 -43.30 75.26
CA HIS A 50 -37.85 -41.99 74.68
C HIS A 50 -36.63 -41.08 74.51
N GLU A 51 -35.71 -41.05 75.48
CA GLU A 51 -34.44 -40.33 75.38
C GLU A 51 -33.61 -40.86 74.20
N LYS A 52 -33.53 -42.19 74.06
CA LYS A 52 -32.89 -42.86 72.91
C LYS A 52 -33.56 -42.52 71.56
N ALA A 53 -34.88 -42.33 71.52
CA ALA A 53 -35.56 -41.88 70.30
C ALA A 53 -35.19 -40.43 69.93
N HIS A 54 -35.01 -39.56 70.92
CA HIS A 54 -34.53 -38.20 70.72
C HIS A 54 -33.09 -38.16 70.20
N GLU A 55 -32.22 -39.01 70.74
CA GLU A 55 -30.84 -39.16 70.25
C GLU A 55 -30.77 -39.68 68.81
N LEU A 56 -31.60 -40.67 68.46
CA LEU A 56 -31.68 -41.23 67.11
C LEU A 56 -32.19 -40.20 66.08
N LEU A 57 -33.15 -39.36 66.46
CA LEU A 57 -33.64 -38.26 65.64
C LEU A 57 -32.54 -37.22 65.37
N ALA A 58 -31.81 -36.82 66.42
CA ALA A 58 -30.68 -35.89 66.30
C ALA A 58 -29.56 -36.45 65.39
N ALA A 59 -29.32 -37.77 65.44
CA ALA A 59 -28.33 -38.43 64.58
C ALA A 59 -28.73 -38.42 63.09
N VAL A 60 -30.03 -38.56 62.77
CA VAL A 60 -30.55 -38.46 61.40
C VAL A 60 -30.45 -37.02 60.87
N GLU A 61 -30.69 -36.03 61.72
CA GLU A 61 -30.58 -34.61 61.34
C GLU A 61 -29.14 -34.16 61.13
N ALA A 62 -28.17 -34.70 61.89
CA ALA A 62 -26.76 -34.30 61.81
C ALA A 62 -25.91 -35.08 60.78
N GLY A 63 -26.26 -36.33 60.45
CA GLY A 63 -25.38 -37.26 59.73
C GLY A 63 -25.64 -37.48 58.23
N THR A 64 -26.72 -36.94 57.66
CA THR A 64 -27.23 -37.43 56.37
C THR A 64 -26.78 -36.57 55.17
N LYS A 65 -25.64 -36.90 54.54
CA LYS A 65 -25.28 -36.37 53.20
C LYS A 65 -25.85 -37.27 52.10
N TRP A 66 -26.70 -36.72 51.23
CA TRP A 66 -27.36 -37.47 50.15
C TRP A 66 -26.58 -37.35 48.84
N ASN A 67 -26.02 -38.45 48.35
CA ASN A 67 -25.44 -38.51 47.01
C ASN A 67 -26.54 -38.80 45.98
N LEU A 68 -27.12 -37.73 45.43
CA LEU A 68 -28.14 -37.79 44.38
C LEU A 68 -27.49 -37.68 42.99
N THR A 69 -28.04 -38.39 42.00
CA THR A 69 -27.62 -38.34 40.59
C THR A 69 -27.76 -36.93 40.01
N GLN A 70 -26.82 -36.53 39.13
CA GLN A 70 -26.78 -35.18 38.53
C GLN A 70 -28.08 -34.84 37.78
N ALA A 71 -28.72 -33.73 38.15
CA ALA A 71 -30.00 -33.30 37.58
C ALA A 71 -29.85 -32.24 36.47
N TYR A 72 -28.68 -31.60 36.37
CA TYR A 72 -28.38 -30.54 35.40
C TYR A 72 -27.16 -30.90 34.55
N ASP A 73 -27.28 -30.67 33.25
CA ASP A 73 -26.19 -30.67 32.27
C ASP A 73 -26.25 -29.39 31.43
N ILE A 74 -25.24 -29.14 30.60
CA ILE A 74 -25.14 -27.95 29.74
C ILE A 74 -26.35 -27.81 28.80
N GLN A 75 -26.87 -28.92 28.26
CA GLN A 75 -28.01 -28.88 27.34
C GLN A 75 -29.32 -28.51 28.04
N LYS A 76 -29.49 -28.92 29.29
CA LYS A 76 -30.60 -28.54 30.15
C LYS A 76 -30.44 -27.09 30.62
N LEU A 77 -29.23 -26.64 30.92
CA LEU A 77 -28.95 -25.23 31.25
C LEU A 77 -29.30 -24.29 30.10
N MET A 78 -28.85 -24.60 28.86
CA MET A 78 -29.15 -23.79 27.68
C MET A 78 -30.67 -23.62 27.48
N ARG A 79 -31.46 -24.68 27.74
CA ARG A 79 -32.93 -24.60 27.65
C ARG A 79 -33.56 -23.80 28.79
N VAL A 80 -33.10 -23.98 30.03
CA VAL A 80 -33.69 -23.33 31.22
C VAL A 80 -33.38 -21.83 31.23
N CYS A 81 -32.18 -21.44 30.81
CA CYS A 81 -31.75 -20.04 30.77
C CYS A 81 -32.00 -19.36 29.41
N GLY A 82 -32.46 -20.09 28.38
CA GLY A 82 -32.71 -19.53 27.05
C GLY A 82 -31.43 -19.01 26.37
N LEU A 83 -30.35 -19.79 26.43
CA LEU A 83 -29.05 -19.42 25.87
C LEU A 83 -28.99 -19.75 24.39
N GLU A 84 -28.50 -18.81 23.58
CA GLU A 84 -28.37 -18.99 22.14
C GLU A 84 -27.01 -19.60 21.74
N MET A 85 -25.96 -19.34 22.53
CA MET A 85 -24.62 -19.79 22.20
C MET A 85 -24.31 -21.20 22.66
N SER A 86 -23.86 -22.04 21.72
CA SER A 86 -23.36 -23.37 22.05
C SER A 86 -21.92 -23.31 22.56
N VAL A 87 -21.54 -24.26 23.44
CA VAL A 87 -20.17 -24.37 23.98
C VAL A 87 -19.11 -24.61 22.88
N ARG A 88 -19.52 -25.07 21.69
CA ARG A 88 -18.61 -25.25 20.55
C ARG A 88 -18.20 -23.94 19.87
N GLU A 89 -19.01 -22.89 20.02
CA GLU A 89 -18.75 -21.57 19.42
C GLU A 89 -17.95 -20.63 20.36
N LEU A 90 -17.66 -21.07 21.59
CA LEU A 90 -16.93 -20.31 22.60
C LEU A 90 -15.45 -20.68 22.61
N TYR A 91 -14.60 -19.71 22.95
CA TYR A 91 -13.17 -19.97 23.17
C TYR A 91 -12.97 -20.81 24.41
N LYS A 92 -12.07 -21.79 24.31
CA LYS A 92 -11.70 -22.66 25.42
C LYS A 92 -10.37 -22.22 26.03
N PRO A 93 -10.16 -22.42 27.33
CA PRO A 93 -8.90 -22.10 27.97
C PRO A 93 -7.70 -22.87 27.38
N GLU A 94 -7.95 -24.04 26.78
CA GLU A 94 -6.90 -24.87 26.18
C GLU A 94 -6.53 -24.46 24.75
N ASP A 95 -7.33 -23.59 24.11
CA ASP A 95 -7.07 -23.12 22.76
C ASP A 95 -5.75 -22.34 22.73
N LYS A 96 -4.87 -22.66 21.78
CA LYS A 96 -3.59 -21.97 21.61
C LYS A 96 -3.74 -20.83 20.60
N PRO A 97 -3.17 -19.65 20.86
CA PRO A 97 -3.19 -18.57 19.89
C PRO A 97 -2.39 -18.95 18.63
N GLN A 98 -2.94 -18.65 17.45
CA GLN A 98 -2.26 -18.81 16.16
C GLN A 98 -1.85 -17.44 15.65
N PHE A 99 -0.55 -17.14 15.71
CA PHE A 99 0.00 -15.83 15.34
C PHE A 99 1.34 -15.92 14.60
N MET A 100 1.74 -17.12 14.17
CA MET A 100 2.99 -17.34 13.43
C MET A 100 3.03 -16.54 12.13
N ASP A 101 1.89 -16.36 11.47
CA ASP A 101 1.79 -15.55 10.25
C ASP A 101 2.05 -14.06 10.52
N ILE A 102 1.68 -13.54 11.70
CA ILE A 102 2.02 -12.17 12.13
C ILE A 102 3.54 -12.03 12.34
N ILE A 103 4.19 -13.04 12.90
CA ILE A 103 5.65 -13.08 13.02
C ILE A 103 6.31 -13.11 11.63
N ALA A 104 5.73 -13.86 10.68
CA ALA A 104 6.22 -13.88 9.30
C ALA A 104 6.13 -12.49 8.65
N LEU A 105 5.05 -11.73 8.86
CA LEU A 105 4.94 -10.34 8.39
C LEU A 105 6.01 -9.42 9.02
N LYS A 106 6.30 -9.57 10.32
CA LYS A 106 7.41 -8.84 10.97
C LYS A 106 8.74 -9.16 10.30
N LYS A 107 8.97 -10.43 9.98
CA LYS A 107 10.17 -10.85 9.26
C LYS A 107 10.25 -10.22 7.88
N THR A 108 9.16 -10.19 7.12
CA THR A 108 9.09 -9.50 5.81
C THR A 108 9.43 -8.02 5.95
N LEU A 109 8.87 -7.30 6.93
CA LEU A 109 9.23 -5.90 7.19
C LEU A 109 10.71 -5.72 7.61
N GLN A 110 11.27 -6.66 8.37
CA GLN A 110 12.69 -6.65 8.71
C GLN A 110 13.59 -6.87 7.48
N GLU A 111 13.20 -7.77 6.58
CA GLU A 111 13.88 -8.01 5.31
C GLU A 111 13.84 -6.74 4.43
N LEU A 112 12.68 -6.06 4.35
CA LEU A 112 12.54 -4.77 3.66
C LEU A 112 13.42 -3.68 4.28
N LYS A 113 13.52 -3.63 5.62
CA LYS A 113 14.44 -2.71 6.32
C LYS A 113 15.91 -3.00 5.99
N GLN A 114 16.26 -4.26 5.77
CA GLN A 114 17.60 -4.71 5.43
C GLN A 114 17.86 -4.76 3.92
N HIS A 115 16.95 -4.25 3.10
CA HIS A 115 17.06 -4.31 1.65
C HIS A 115 18.42 -3.80 1.14
N ARG A 116 19.00 -4.51 0.15
CA ARG A 116 20.38 -4.30 -0.31
C ARG A 116 20.60 -2.88 -0.86
N ASN A 117 19.57 -2.29 -1.45
CA ASN A 117 19.62 -0.95 -2.00
C ASN A 117 19.13 0.09 -0.97
N LYS A 118 20.08 0.70 -0.24
CA LYS A 118 19.80 1.67 0.84
C LYS A 118 19.12 2.95 0.35
N THR A 119 19.42 3.39 -0.87
CA THR A 119 18.82 4.60 -1.47
C THR A 119 17.30 4.43 -1.68
N ARG A 120 16.85 3.20 -1.93
CA ARG A 120 15.42 2.86 -2.12
C ARG A 120 14.63 2.75 -0.81
N ILE A 121 15.31 2.61 0.33
CA ILE A 121 14.68 2.45 1.65
C ILE A 121 14.31 3.80 2.27
N VAL A 122 15.07 4.87 1.97
CA VAL A 122 14.98 6.17 2.66
C VAL A 122 13.54 6.71 2.70
N SER A 123 12.78 6.57 1.62
CA SER A 123 11.40 7.07 1.53
C SER A 123 10.38 6.28 2.36
N PHE A 124 10.72 5.07 2.82
CA PHE A 124 9.82 4.18 3.57
C PHE A 124 10.34 3.78 4.95
N THR A 125 11.53 4.22 5.37
CA THR A 125 12.11 3.88 6.68
C THR A 125 11.13 4.12 7.83
N GLY A 126 10.50 5.30 7.88
CA GLY A 126 9.51 5.63 8.91
C GLY A 126 8.27 4.73 8.88
N THR A 127 7.75 4.43 7.68
CA THR A 127 6.60 3.53 7.50
C THR A 127 6.93 2.09 7.93
N ILE A 128 8.12 1.60 7.58
CA ILE A 128 8.59 0.26 7.95
C ILE A 128 8.82 0.16 9.46
N ASP A 129 9.45 1.15 10.08
CA ASP A 129 9.71 1.18 11.53
C ASP A 129 8.40 1.25 12.33
N ASN A 130 7.46 2.09 11.89
CA ASN A 130 6.13 2.18 12.49
C ASN A 130 5.35 0.86 12.30
N GLY A 131 5.42 0.24 11.12
CA GLY A 131 4.82 -1.06 10.84
C GLY A 131 5.38 -2.17 11.75
N LEU A 132 6.69 -2.21 11.97
CA LEU A 132 7.33 -3.15 12.90
C LEU A 132 6.85 -2.96 14.33
N SER A 133 6.77 -1.71 14.81
CA SER A 133 6.25 -1.40 16.15
C SER A 133 4.79 -1.80 16.31
N LYS A 134 3.95 -1.57 15.30
CA LYS A 134 2.54 -1.96 15.30
C LYS A 134 2.37 -3.49 15.32
N LEU A 135 3.10 -4.21 14.47
CA LEU A 135 3.05 -5.67 14.48
C LEU A 135 3.59 -6.27 15.78
N GLU A 136 4.56 -5.63 16.44
CA GLU A 136 5.04 -6.04 17.75
C GLU A 136 3.98 -5.89 18.85
N LYS A 137 3.21 -4.78 18.82
CA LYS A 137 2.05 -4.61 19.72
C LYS A 137 0.97 -5.66 19.47
N VAL A 138 0.63 -5.93 18.19
CA VAL A 138 -0.33 -6.97 17.82
C VAL A 138 0.14 -8.34 18.28
N GLU A 139 1.42 -8.67 18.09
CA GLU A 139 2.00 -9.92 18.56
C GLU A 139 1.91 -10.06 20.09
N GLU A 140 2.23 -9.01 20.85
CA GLU A 140 2.16 -9.02 22.31
C GLU A 140 0.72 -9.21 22.82
N GLU A 141 -0.26 -8.56 22.18
CA GLU A 141 -1.68 -8.78 22.47
C GLU A 141 -2.10 -10.22 22.15
N LEU A 142 -1.72 -10.76 20.99
CA LEU A 142 -2.08 -12.11 20.55
C LEU A 142 -1.48 -13.20 21.44
N ARG A 143 -0.24 -13.03 21.94
CA ARG A 143 0.43 -13.95 22.86
C ARG A 143 -0.33 -14.15 24.17
N ARG A 144 -1.17 -13.20 24.56
CA ARG A 144 -1.98 -13.23 25.79
C ARG A 144 -3.43 -13.68 25.53
N SER A 145 -3.73 -14.16 24.32
CA SER A 145 -5.08 -14.47 23.83
C SER A 145 -5.25 -15.94 23.42
N GLN A 146 -6.48 -16.31 23.02
CA GLN A 146 -6.79 -17.58 22.35
C GLN A 146 -7.16 -17.37 20.86
N LEU A 147 -6.74 -16.24 20.28
CA LEU A 147 -7.14 -15.85 18.92
C LEU A 147 -6.37 -16.63 17.85
N ASP A 148 -7.10 -16.95 16.78
CA ASP A 148 -6.53 -17.29 15.49
C ASP A 148 -6.42 -16.01 14.66
N ALA A 149 -5.18 -15.61 14.35
CA ALA A 149 -4.87 -14.40 13.60
C ALA A 149 -4.48 -14.67 12.14
N THR A 150 -4.66 -15.88 11.62
CA THR A 150 -4.27 -16.22 10.24
C THR A 150 -5.00 -15.35 9.21
N GLU A 151 -6.31 -15.14 9.35
CA GLU A 151 -7.07 -14.25 8.46
C GLU A 151 -6.62 -12.78 8.58
N LEU A 152 -6.34 -12.33 9.81
CA LEU A 152 -5.85 -10.98 10.08
C LEU A 152 -4.46 -10.74 9.46
N ALA A 153 -3.61 -11.77 9.45
CA ALA A 153 -2.28 -11.71 8.86
C ALA A 153 -2.30 -11.59 7.33
N GLN A 154 -3.37 -12.00 6.65
CA GLN A 154 -3.47 -11.86 5.19
C GLN A 154 -3.76 -10.41 4.75
N VAL A 155 -4.44 -9.63 5.58
CA VAL A 155 -4.86 -8.24 5.28
C VAL A 155 -3.70 -7.34 4.83
N PRO A 156 -2.56 -7.25 5.55
CA PRO A 156 -1.47 -6.37 5.16
C PRO A 156 -0.56 -6.94 4.06
N VAL A 157 -0.65 -8.23 3.68
CA VAL A 157 0.28 -8.89 2.73
C VAL A 157 0.36 -8.13 1.41
N ASN A 158 -0.79 -7.76 0.84
CA ASN A 158 -0.82 -7.03 -0.43
C ASN A 158 -0.18 -5.65 -0.32
N VAL A 159 -0.34 -4.96 0.82
CA VAL A 159 0.29 -3.65 1.05
C VAL A 159 1.79 -3.80 1.19
N LEU A 160 2.28 -4.81 1.92
CA LEU A 160 3.71 -5.08 2.07
C LEU A 160 4.36 -5.43 0.73
N LYS A 161 3.70 -6.24 -0.10
CA LYS A 161 4.16 -6.55 -1.45
C LYS A 161 4.22 -5.29 -2.33
N ASN A 162 3.16 -4.48 -2.34
CA ASN A 162 3.18 -3.22 -3.08
C ASN A 162 4.25 -2.25 -2.54
N LEU A 163 4.56 -2.28 -1.24
CA LEU A 163 5.62 -1.47 -0.64
C LEU A 163 7.00 -1.93 -1.15
N GLU A 164 7.24 -3.24 -1.20
CA GLU A 164 8.44 -3.84 -1.80
C GLU A 164 8.58 -3.50 -3.29
N ASP A 165 7.53 -3.77 -4.08
CA ASP A 165 7.49 -3.50 -5.51
C ASP A 165 7.71 -2.01 -5.78
N CYS A 166 7.11 -1.14 -4.96
CA CYS A 166 7.32 0.29 -5.04
C CYS A 166 8.79 0.60 -4.79
N MET A 167 9.39 0.14 -3.68
CA MET A 167 10.82 0.34 -3.39
C MET A 167 11.70 -0.08 -4.57
N ASN A 168 11.29 -1.07 -5.36
CA ASN A 168 12.03 -1.55 -6.51
C ASN A 168 11.93 -0.71 -7.79
N VAL A 169 10.99 0.23 -7.89
CA VAL A 169 10.91 1.19 -9.01
C VAL A 169 12.24 1.92 -9.16
N GLN A 170 12.72 1.99 -10.40
CA GLN A 170 13.99 2.61 -10.74
C GLN A 170 14.01 4.09 -10.32
N ASN A 171 15.14 4.56 -9.77
CA ASN A 171 15.34 5.99 -9.56
C ASN A 171 15.75 6.60 -10.91
N VAL A 172 14.91 7.48 -11.46
CA VAL A 172 15.09 8.08 -12.78
C VAL A 172 16.37 8.91 -12.88
N GLN A 173 16.75 9.64 -11.82
CA GLN A 173 17.98 10.44 -11.84
C GLN A 173 19.22 9.54 -11.96
N ALA A 174 19.27 8.45 -11.18
CA ALA A 174 20.35 7.46 -11.27
C ALA A 174 20.39 6.75 -12.62
N ALA A 175 19.23 6.50 -13.23
CA ALA A 175 19.13 5.90 -14.57
C ALA A 175 19.68 6.82 -15.67
N LEU A 176 19.52 8.14 -15.51
CA LEU A 176 19.94 9.14 -16.48
C LEU A 176 21.46 9.42 -16.45
N VAL A 177 22.17 9.15 -15.33
CA VAL A 177 23.60 9.49 -15.17
C VAL A 177 24.46 9.03 -16.35
N GLY A 178 24.33 7.76 -16.77
CA GLY A 178 25.13 7.23 -17.88
C GLY A 178 24.81 7.90 -19.22
N ASN A 179 23.57 8.35 -19.42
CA ASN A 179 23.17 9.10 -20.63
C ASN A 179 23.69 10.55 -20.57
N GLU A 180 23.63 11.19 -19.40
CA GLU A 180 24.21 12.52 -19.17
C GLU A 180 25.72 12.55 -19.43
N GLU A 181 26.46 11.53 -19.00
CA GLU A 181 27.89 11.40 -19.29
C GLU A 181 28.17 11.33 -20.80
N GLN A 182 27.37 10.57 -21.55
CA GLN A 182 27.49 10.48 -23.01
C GLN A 182 27.15 11.82 -23.70
N ILE A 183 26.13 12.53 -23.22
CA ILE A 183 25.77 13.86 -23.72
C ILE A 183 26.90 14.86 -23.49
N ASN A 184 27.49 14.86 -22.30
CA ASN A 184 28.61 15.73 -21.96
C ASN A 184 29.84 15.44 -22.84
N GLN A 185 30.16 14.16 -23.08
CA GLN A 185 31.22 13.77 -24.01
C GLN A 185 30.93 14.27 -25.43
N GLN A 186 29.70 14.10 -25.91
CA GLN A 186 29.29 14.53 -27.24
C GLN A 186 29.36 16.05 -27.40
N LEU A 187 28.98 16.82 -26.37
CA LEU A 187 29.09 18.28 -26.33
C LEU A 187 30.56 18.73 -26.42
N MET A 188 31.48 18.06 -25.73
CA MET A 188 32.92 18.35 -25.84
C MET A 188 33.44 18.09 -27.27
N SER A 189 33.03 16.99 -27.91
CA SER A 189 33.39 16.72 -29.31
C SER A 189 32.87 17.78 -30.28
N ILE A 190 31.64 18.28 -30.05
CA ILE A 190 31.06 19.36 -30.84
C ILE A 190 31.87 20.65 -30.69
N GLU A 191 32.33 20.98 -29.47
CA GLU A 191 33.11 22.20 -29.24
C GLU A 191 34.48 22.13 -29.92
N LYS A 192 35.18 21.00 -29.78
CA LYS A 192 36.44 20.75 -30.49
C LYS A 192 36.30 20.87 -32.01
N CYS A 193 35.19 20.36 -32.57
CA CYS A 193 34.89 20.50 -33.99
C CYS A 193 34.69 21.96 -34.41
N LYS A 194 34.05 22.79 -33.56
CA LYS A 194 33.91 24.23 -33.83
C LYS A 194 35.27 24.95 -33.78
N GLU A 195 36.14 24.60 -32.85
CA GLU A 195 37.48 25.21 -32.74
C GLU A 195 38.31 24.95 -34.00
N ILE A 196 38.42 23.69 -34.42
CA ILE A 196 39.14 23.30 -35.65
C ILE A 196 38.58 24.05 -36.86
N ARG A 197 37.24 24.10 -36.99
CA ARG A 197 36.57 24.82 -38.06
C ARG A 197 36.89 26.32 -38.05
N ASN A 198 36.93 26.97 -36.88
CA ASN A 198 37.20 28.39 -36.79
C ASN A 198 38.65 28.71 -37.18
N ILE A 199 39.61 27.85 -36.82
CA ILE A 199 41.01 27.95 -37.25
C ILE A 199 41.10 27.81 -38.78
N ALA A 200 40.49 26.76 -39.35
CA ALA A 200 40.47 26.54 -40.80
C ALA A 200 39.84 27.72 -41.57
N LEU A 201 38.80 28.36 -41.02
CA LEU A 201 38.22 29.56 -41.62
C LEU A 201 39.16 30.77 -41.56
N SER A 202 39.93 30.92 -40.48
CA SER A 202 40.93 31.98 -40.33
C SER A 202 42.11 31.79 -41.30
N ASP A 203 42.52 30.55 -41.49
CA ASP A 203 43.67 30.18 -42.34
C ASP A 203 43.30 30.08 -43.84
N GLY A 204 42.00 30.19 -44.16
CA GLY A 204 41.49 30.10 -45.54
C GLY A 204 41.35 28.67 -46.07
N GLU A 205 41.49 27.67 -45.21
CA GLU A 205 41.36 26.24 -45.54
C GLU A 205 39.88 25.83 -45.65
N MET A 206 39.20 26.31 -46.70
CA MET A 206 37.76 26.16 -46.87
C MET A 206 37.29 24.70 -46.99
N SER A 207 38.13 23.80 -47.51
CA SER A 207 37.83 22.37 -47.60
C SER A 207 37.71 21.73 -46.21
N ILE A 208 38.65 22.05 -45.31
CA ILE A 208 38.65 21.54 -43.92
C ILE A 208 37.49 22.18 -43.15
N ALA A 209 37.24 23.47 -43.34
CA ALA A 209 36.09 24.13 -42.72
C ALA A 209 34.75 23.50 -43.14
N GLU A 210 34.59 23.14 -44.42
CA GLU A 210 33.41 22.45 -44.95
C GLU A 210 33.27 21.05 -44.34
N GLU A 211 34.33 20.25 -44.31
CA GLU A 211 34.34 18.94 -43.68
C GLU A 211 33.92 19.00 -42.20
N GLN A 212 34.47 19.95 -41.43
CA GLN A 212 34.09 20.15 -40.04
C GLN A 212 32.63 20.58 -39.86
N PHE A 213 32.02 21.28 -40.83
CA PHE A 213 30.57 21.54 -40.76
C PHE A 213 29.74 20.25 -40.86
N TYR A 214 30.14 19.31 -41.73
CA TYR A 214 29.49 18.02 -41.84
C TYR A 214 29.69 17.15 -40.60
N ILE A 215 30.93 17.09 -40.08
CA ILE A 215 31.23 16.39 -38.83
C ILE A 215 30.38 16.96 -37.69
N LYS A 216 30.31 18.30 -37.57
CA LYS A 216 29.47 18.95 -36.56
C LYS A 216 27.99 18.59 -36.71
N ALA A 217 27.47 18.52 -37.93
CA ALA A 217 26.08 18.12 -38.18
C ALA A 217 25.84 16.67 -37.71
N GLN A 218 26.72 15.73 -38.05
CA GLN A 218 26.64 14.34 -37.57
C GLN A 218 26.73 14.24 -36.05
N LEU A 219 27.63 15.00 -35.42
CA LEU A 219 27.75 15.03 -33.96
C LEU A 219 26.49 15.58 -33.29
N LEU A 220 25.84 16.58 -33.91
CA LEU A 220 24.57 17.13 -33.43
C LEU A 220 23.39 16.18 -33.66
N GLU A 221 23.35 15.45 -34.78
CA GLU A 221 22.37 14.38 -35.03
C GLU A 221 22.46 13.31 -33.92
N ARG A 222 23.67 12.86 -33.59
CA ARG A 222 23.89 11.92 -32.50
C ARG A 222 23.49 12.50 -31.13
N LEU A 223 23.73 13.78 -30.89
CA LEU A 223 23.31 14.44 -29.66
C LEU A 223 21.78 14.48 -29.53
N VAL A 224 21.05 14.73 -30.62
CA VAL A 224 19.58 14.65 -30.65
C VAL A 224 19.09 13.25 -30.26
N GLU A 225 19.73 12.19 -30.75
CA GLU A 225 19.39 10.81 -30.37
C GLU A 225 19.62 10.57 -28.86
N LEU A 226 20.75 11.02 -28.32
CA LEU A 226 21.06 10.85 -26.89
C LEU A 226 20.06 11.57 -25.99
N VAL A 227 19.66 12.80 -26.34
CA VAL A 227 18.60 13.52 -25.60
C VAL A 227 17.26 12.82 -25.75
N ARG A 228 16.94 12.29 -26.94
CA ARG A 228 15.72 11.50 -27.17
C ARG A 228 15.70 10.23 -26.31
N ASP A 229 16.84 9.58 -26.09
CA ASP A 229 16.94 8.41 -25.22
C ASP A 229 16.55 8.72 -23.77
N LYS A 230 16.66 9.97 -23.29
CA LYS A 230 16.14 10.37 -21.98
C LYS A 230 14.63 10.16 -21.87
N PHE A 231 13.85 10.47 -22.92
CA PHE A 231 12.40 10.18 -22.93
C PHE A 231 12.11 8.69 -22.77
N ARG A 232 12.93 7.83 -23.39
CA ARG A 232 12.79 6.37 -23.25
C ARG A 232 13.06 5.92 -21.80
N ILE A 233 14.12 6.43 -21.17
CA ILE A 233 14.46 6.10 -19.78
C ILE A 233 13.36 6.58 -18.82
N ILE A 234 12.87 7.81 -19.01
CA ILE A 234 11.74 8.36 -18.26
C ILE A 234 10.48 7.50 -18.47
N GLY A 235 10.20 7.05 -19.70
CA GLY A 235 9.06 6.20 -20.02
C GLY A 235 9.07 4.87 -19.28
N VAL A 236 10.24 4.23 -19.18
CA VAL A 236 10.38 2.97 -18.40
C VAL A 236 10.05 3.19 -16.93
N THR A 237 10.53 4.29 -16.32
CA THR A 237 10.21 4.60 -14.92
C THR A 237 8.72 4.92 -14.73
N ASP A 238 8.09 5.59 -15.69
CA ASP A 238 6.65 5.88 -15.67
C ASP A 238 5.81 4.60 -15.74
N ASP A 239 6.17 3.66 -16.62
CA ASP A 239 5.50 2.37 -16.75
C ASP A 239 5.62 1.53 -15.46
N GLU A 240 6.80 1.50 -14.84
CA GLU A 240 7.01 0.87 -13.53
C GLU A 240 6.18 1.54 -12.43
N ASN A 241 6.05 2.87 -12.45
CA ASN A 241 5.30 3.62 -11.43
C ASN A 241 3.77 3.51 -11.63
N ARG A 242 3.29 3.25 -12.85
CA ARG A 242 1.87 3.27 -13.23
C ARG A 242 1.00 2.29 -12.46
N MET A 243 1.54 1.14 -12.06
CA MET A 243 0.80 0.12 -11.31
C MET A 243 0.28 0.61 -9.95
N PHE A 244 0.89 1.65 -9.37
CA PHE A 244 0.47 2.22 -8.08
C PHE A 244 -0.68 3.24 -8.17
N SER A 245 -1.11 3.63 -9.38
CA SER A 245 -2.24 4.56 -9.59
C SER A 245 -3.55 4.11 -8.91
N LYS A 246 -3.70 2.80 -8.70
CA LYS A 246 -4.87 2.16 -8.08
C LYS A 246 -4.62 1.66 -6.66
N ILE A 247 -3.58 2.12 -5.96
CA ILE A 247 -3.27 1.67 -4.59
C ILE A 247 -4.44 1.90 -3.59
N HIS A 248 -5.29 2.89 -3.85
CA HIS A 248 -6.50 3.14 -3.06
C HIS A 248 -7.53 1.99 -3.16
N GLU A 249 -7.56 1.21 -4.26
CA GLU A 249 -8.41 0.03 -4.39
C GLU A 249 -7.93 -1.09 -3.45
N VAL A 250 -6.60 -1.23 -3.29
CA VAL A 250 -5.99 -2.17 -2.31
C VAL A 250 -6.39 -1.79 -0.89
N GLN A 251 -6.31 -0.50 -0.54
CA GLN A 251 -6.77 -0.01 0.76
C GLN A 251 -8.27 -0.27 0.98
N LYS A 252 -9.11 0.01 -0.02
CA LYS A 252 -10.56 -0.21 0.05
C LYS A 252 -10.89 -1.69 0.29
N LYS A 253 -10.23 -2.61 -0.42
CA LYS A 253 -10.44 -4.05 -0.25
C LYS A 253 -10.03 -4.51 1.15
N ALA A 254 -8.86 -4.09 1.63
CA ALA A 254 -8.42 -4.38 2.99
C ALA A 254 -9.42 -3.87 4.04
N TYR A 255 -9.98 -2.67 3.88
CA TYR A 255 -11.01 -2.13 4.79
C TYR A 255 -12.34 -2.89 4.73
N GLN A 256 -12.71 -3.42 3.55
CA GLN A 256 -13.89 -4.28 3.45
C GLN A 256 -13.68 -5.59 4.22
N GLU A 257 -12.50 -6.20 4.09
CA GLU A 257 -12.12 -7.42 4.81
C GLU A 257 -12.09 -7.18 6.33
N THR A 258 -11.45 -6.11 6.80
CA THR A 258 -11.39 -5.79 8.24
C THR A 258 -12.72 -5.36 8.83
N SER A 259 -13.55 -4.63 8.07
CA SER A 259 -14.92 -4.27 8.50
C SER A 259 -15.77 -5.52 8.69
N ALA A 260 -15.72 -6.47 7.76
CA ALA A 260 -16.42 -7.74 7.89
C ALA A 260 -15.97 -8.53 9.13
N MET A 261 -14.66 -8.59 9.41
CA MET A 261 -14.12 -9.23 10.62
C MET A 261 -14.60 -8.53 11.90
N LYS A 262 -14.56 -7.19 11.95
CA LYS A 262 -15.06 -6.40 13.10
C LYS A 262 -16.54 -6.63 13.33
N ASP A 263 -17.36 -6.63 12.29
CA ASP A 263 -18.79 -6.84 12.41
C ASP A 263 -19.12 -8.25 12.89
N ALA A 264 -18.38 -9.26 12.43
CA ALA A 264 -18.50 -10.62 12.94
C ALA A 264 -18.17 -10.71 14.45
N LYS A 265 -17.08 -10.08 14.90
CA LYS A 265 -16.70 -10.05 16.32
C LYS A 265 -17.66 -9.24 17.18
N ARG A 266 -18.19 -8.12 16.69
CA ARG A 266 -19.23 -7.33 17.37
C ARG A 266 -20.51 -8.13 17.57
N ARG A 267 -20.97 -8.85 16.53
CA ARG A 267 -22.14 -9.73 16.63
C ARG A 267 -21.91 -10.84 17.65
N LEU A 268 -20.75 -11.49 17.63
CA LEU A 268 -20.41 -12.54 18.59
C LEU A 268 -20.40 -12.00 20.04
N LYS A 269 -19.78 -10.84 20.27
CA LYS A 269 -19.77 -10.15 21.56
C LYS A 269 -21.19 -9.85 22.05
N GLN A 270 -22.03 -9.26 21.20
CA GLN A 270 -23.41 -8.91 21.57
C GLN A 270 -24.24 -10.15 21.98
N ARG A 271 -24.06 -11.29 21.30
CA ARG A 271 -24.70 -12.55 21.70
C ARG A 271 -24.20 -13.02 23.07
N CYS A 272 -22.88 -13.00 23.29
CA CYS A 272 -22.29 -13.39 24.58
C CYS A 272 -22.78 -12.50 25.74
N GLU A 273 -22.87 -11.19 25.52
CA GLU A 273 -23.39 -10.23 26.52
C GLU A 273 -24.87 -10.47 26.84
N THR A 274 -25.66 -10.86 25.84
CA THR A 274 -27.08 -11.20 26.00
C THR A 274 -27.24 -12.49 26.81
N ASP A 275 -26.50 -13.55 26.47
CA ASP A 275 -26.50 -14.81 27.22
C ASP A 275 -25.99 -14.62 28.65
N LEU A 276 -24.95 -13.78 28.87
CA LEU A 276 -24.49 -13.41 30.21
C LEU A 276 -25.61 -12.77 31.03
N LYS A 277 -26.41 -11.89 30.44
CA LYS A 277 -27.55 -11.27 31.12
C LYS A 277 -28.60 -12.32 31.51
N HIS A 278 -28.97 -13.21 30.60
CA HIS A 278 -29.92 -14.30 30.88
C HIS A 278 -29.44 -15.23 32.00
N VAL A 279 -28.14 -15.52 32.05
CA VAL A 279 -27.54 -16.29 33.15
C VAL A 279 -27.64 -15.54 34.48
N HIS A 280 -27.33 -14.24 34.53
CA HIS A 280 -27.45 -13.44 35.76
C HIS A 280 -28.91 -13.38 36.26
N ASP A 281 -29.87 -13.17 35.36
CA ASP A 281 -31.29 -13.13 35.69
C ASP A 281 -31.78 -14.50 36.23
N ALA A 282 -31.28 -15.61 35.67
CA ALA A 282 -31.61 -16.96 36.12
C ALA A 282 -31.03 -17.30 37.51
N ILE A 283 -29.79 -16.85 37.81
CA ILE A 283 -29.19 -17.00 39.14
C ILE A 283 -30.04 -16.25 40.17
N GLN A 284 -30.34 -14.97 39.91
CA GLN A 284 -31.10 -14.14 40.84
C GLN A 284 -32.49 -14.73 41.14
N LYS A 285 -33.15 -15.33 40.13
CA LYS A 285 -34.43 -16.00 40.32
C LYS A 285 -34.31 -17.27 41.17
N ALA A 286 -33.28 -18.09 40.95
CA ALA A 286 -33.02 -19.28 41.74
C ALA A 286 -32.73 -18.94 43.23
N ASP A 287 -31.97 -17.87 43.47
CA ASP A 287 -31.67 -17.38 44.83
C ASP A 287 -32.95 -16.96 45.58
N LEU A 288 -33.89 -16.31 44.89
CA LEU A 288 -35.18 -15.90 45.46
C LEU A 288 -36.08 -17.10 45.79
N GLU A 289 -36.16 -18.09 44.89
CA GLU A 289 -36.94 -19.31 45.08
C GLU A 289 -36.39 -20.18 46.23
N ASP A 290 -35.06 -20.23 46.39
CA ASP A 290 -34.38 -20.89 47.51
C ASP A 290 -34.71 -20.23 48.86
N ALA A 291 -34.63 -18.91 48.93
CA ALA A 291 -34.94 -18.14 50.14
C ALA A 291 -36.40 -18.31 50.58
N GLU A 292 -37.35 -18.37 49.64
CA GLU A 292 -38.76 -18.63 49.94
C GLU A 292 -39.01 -20.06 50.44
N ALA A 293 -38.34 -21.06 49.87
CA ALA A 293 -38.43 -22.45 50.32
C ALA A 293 -37.88 -22.64 51.74
N MET A 294 -36.73 -22.04 52.06
CA MET A 294 -36.16 -22.06 53.41
C MET A 294 -37.10 -21.45 54.45
N LYS A 295 -37.76 -20.33 54.10
CA LYS A 295 -38.71 -19.66 55.01
C LYS A 295 -39.95 -20.52 55.30
N ARG A 296 -40.45 -21.28 54.31
CA ARG A 296 -41.58 -22.21 54.48
C ARG A 296 -41.23 -23.38 55.38
N PHE A 297 -40.01 -23.92 55.24
CA PHE A 297 -39.50 -25.01 56.09
C PHE A 297 -39.37 -24.57 57.57
N ALA A 298 -38.76 -23.41 57.83
CA ALA A 298 -38.61 -22.87 59.18
C ALA A 298 -39.97 -22.67 59.88
N ALA A 299 -40.97 -22.15 59.16
CA ALA A 299 -42.32 -21.96 59.70
C ALA A 299 -43.04 -23.28 60.05
N GLN A 300 -42.80 -24.36 59.31
CA GLN A 300 -43.33 -25.69 59.64
C GLN A 300 -42.62 -26.31 60.85
N LYS A 301 -41.31 -26.10 60.98
CA LYS A 301 -40.51 -26.56 62.11
C LYS A 301 -40.98 -25.93 63.43
N ASP A 302 -41.13 -24.61 63.47
CA ASP A 302 -41.61 -23.87 64.66
C ASP A 302 -43.03 -24.31 65.08
N LYS A 303 -43.89 -24.62 64.11
CA LYS A 303 -45.24 -25.13 64.38
C LYS A 303 -45.21 -26.52 65.01
N SER A 304 -44.28 -27.38 64.57
CA SER A 304 -44.06 -28.71 65.14
C SER A 304 -43.50 -28.64 66.56
N GLU A 305 -42.58 -27.72 66.85
CA GLU A 305 -41.96 -27.57 68.18
C GLU A 305 -42.96 -27.05 69.22
N LYS A 306 -43.84 -26.10 68.83
CA LYS A 306 -44.94 -25.63 69.69
C LYS A 306 -45.95 -26.73 70.03
N MET A 307 -46.27 -27.62 69.08
CA MET A 307 -47.16 -28.75 69.35
C MET A 307 -46.55 -29.81 70.27
N ILE A 308 -45.22 -29.96 70.28
CA ILE A 308 -44.53 -30.88 71.21
C ILE A 308 -44.61 -30.34 72.65
N LYS A 309 -44.41 -29.03 72.82
CA LYS A 309 -44.40 -28.37 74.14
C LYS A 309 -45.81 -28.23 74.75
N ASP A 310 -46.81 -27.85 73.96
CA ASP A 310 -48.21 -27.81 74.40
C ASP A 310 -48.77 -29.19 74.83
N ASN A 311 -48.13 -30.27 74.39
CA ASN A 311 -48.51 -31.65 74.71
C ASN A 311 -47.92 -32.10 76.06
N GLU A 312 -46.71 -31.64 76.38
CA GLU A 312 -46.03 -31.88 77.67
C GLU A 312 -46.83 -31.25 78.83
N ASP A 313 -47.28 -29.99 78.66
CA ASP A 313 -48.06 -29.27 79.67
C ASP A 313 -49.46 -29.87 79.94
N ARG A 314 -50.04 -30.60 78.98
CA ARG A 314 -51.35 -31.28 79.12
C ARG A 314 -51.24 -32.68 79.73
N GLN A 315 -50.06 -33.30 79.73
CA GLN A 315 -49.83 -34.65 80.28
C GLN A 315 -49.88 -34.67 81.82
N ASP A 316 -49.44 -33.59 82.47
CA ASP A 316 -49.56 -33.42 83.93
C ASP A 316 -51.02 -33.30 84.40
N GLU A 317 -51.90 -32.75 83.55
CA GLU A 317 -53.32 -32.59 83.84
C GLU A 317 -54.10 -33.92 83.69
N CYS A 318 -53.64 -34.80 82.79
CA CYS A 318 -54.24 -36.11 82.51
C CYS A 318 -53.90 -37.20 83.54
N TRP A 319 -52.91 -37.01 84.42
CA TRP A 319 -52.66 -37.89 85.57
C TRP A 319 -53.90 -38.05 86.47
N ARG A 320 -54.81 -37.06 86.46
CA ARG A 320 -56.08 -37.07 87.19
C ARG A 320 -57.25 -37.72 86.43
N LYS A 321 -57.08 -38.09 85.16
CA LYS A 321 -58.11 -38.71 84.29
C LYS A 321 -57.74 -40.12 83.82
N ILE A 322 -56.81 -40.79 84.51
CA ILE A 322 -56.22 -42.10 84.18
C ILE A 322 -57.23 -43.27 84.12
N GLN A 323 -58.43 -43.16 84.68
CA GLN A 323 -59.40 -44.27 84.67
C GLN A 323 -60.28 -44.38 83.40
N ASP A 324 -60.37 -43.34 82.57
CA ASP A 324 -61.36 -43.29 81.47
C ASP A 324 -60.74 -43.22 80.05
N LEU A 325 -59.40 -43.13 79.93
CA LEU A 325 -58.69 -42.91 78.66
C LEU A 325 -57.94 -44.15 78.11
N GLU A 326 -58.14 -45.33 78.68
CA GLU A 326 -57.52 -46.59 78.22
C GLU A 326 -57.97 -47.00 76.81
N ARG A 327 -59.17 -46.56 76.38
CA ARG A 327 -59.74 -46.86 75.04
C ARG A 327 -59.34 -45.89 73.92
N GLN A 328 -58.77 -44.72 74.21
CA GLN A 328 -58.38 -43.75 73.17
C GLN A 328 -56.91 -43.91 72.70
N LEU A 329 -56.09 -44.64 73.46
CA LEU A 329 -54.66 -44.90 73.20
C LEU A 329 -54.37 -45.67 71.90
N GLN A 330 -55.29 -46.51 71.42
CA GLN A 330 -55.13 -47.24 70.15
C GLN A 330 -55.24 -46.34 68.91
N LYS A 331 -55.90 -45.18 69.01
CA LYS A 331 -56.19 -44.29 67.87
C LYS A 331 -55.06 -43.29 67.59
N LEU A 332 -54.38 -42.81 68.64
CA LEU A 332 -53.27 -41.85 68.55
C LEU A 332 -51.95 -42.49 68.07
N GLY A 333 -51.79 -43.81 68.21
CA GLY A 333 -50.65 -44.55 67.66
C GLY A 333 -50.61 -44.57 66.12
N THR A 334 -51.78 -44.54 65.47
CA THR A 334 -51.90 -44.48 64.00
C THR A 334 -51.56 -43.09 63.46
N GLU A 335 -51.96 -42.02 64.16
CA GLU A 335 -51.69 -40.63 63.75
C GLU A 335 -50.19 -40.26 63.87
N ARG A 336 -49.47 -40.83 64.85
CA ARG A 336 -48.01 -40.66 64.99
C ARG A 336 -47.22 -41.32 63.84
N PHE A 337 -47.68 -42.47 63.36
CA PHE A 337 -47.03 -43.21 62.27
C PHE A 337 -47.15 -42.49 60.92
N GLU A 338 -48.30 -41.86 60.65
CA GLU A 338 -48.53 -41.09 59.41
C GLU A 338 -47.66 -39.81 59.34
N GLU A 339 -47.46 -39.12 60.47
CA GLU A 339 -46.64 -37.90 60.49
C GLU A 339 -45.12 -38.19 60.40
N VAL A 340 -44.63 -39.29 60.97
CA VAL A 340 -43.23 -39.74 60.79
C VAL A 340 -42.96 -40.09 59.32
N LYS A 341 -43.92 -40.75 58.65
CA LYS A 341 -43.81 -41.05 57.21
C LYS A 341 -43.79 -39.78 56.35
N ARG A 342 -44.64 -38.80 56.65
CA ARG A 342 -44.66 -37.49 55.98
C ARG A 342 -43.36 -36.70 56.19
N ARG A 343 -42.80 -36.70 57.40
CA ARG A 343 -41.57 -35.97 57.75
C ARG A 343 -40.33 -36.56 57.04
N ILE A 344 -40.30 -37.88 56.81
CA ILE A 344 -39.25 -38.54 56.02
C ILE A 344 -39.34 -38.14 54.54
N GLU A 345 -40.54 -38.06 53.96
CA GLU A 345 -40.77 -37.65 52.55
C GLU A 345 -40.55 -36.15 52.30
N GLU A 346 -40.74 -35.30 53.32
CA GLU A 346 -40.41 -33.87 53.26
C GLU A 346 -38.89 -33.64 53.34
N ASN A 347 -38.17 -34.39 54.19
CA ASN A 347 -36.72 -34.30 54.29
C ASN A 347 -35.98 -34.78 53.01
N ASP A 348 -36.52 -35.83 52.35
CA ASP A 348 -35.98 -36.33 51.07
C ASP A 348 -36.14 -35.31 49.92
N ARG A 349 -37.26 -34.56 49.92
CA ARG A 349 -37.48 -33.46 48.95
C ARG A 349 -36.55 -32.28 49.19
N GLU A 350 -36.30 -31.92 50.44
CA GLU A 350 -35.42 -30.80 50.79
C GLU A 350 -33.95 -31.09 50.43
N GLU A 351 -33.45 -32.31 50.65
CA GLU A 351 -32.07 -32.60 50.26
C GLU A 351 -31.87 -32.77 48.76
N LYS A 352 -32.92 -33.14 48.03
CA LYS A 352 -32.88 -33.10 46.56
C LYS A 352 -32.72 -31.68 46.02
N ARG A 353 -33.43 -30.72 46.59
CA ARG A 353 -33.36 -29.31 46.22
C ARG A 353 -31.95 -28.72 46.42
N LYS A 354 -31.32 -28.98 47.57
CA LYS A 354 -29.98 -28.44 47.88
C LYS A 354 -28.90 -28.96 46.93
N VAL A 355 -28.96 -30.24 46.55
CA VAL A 355 -28.02 -30.82 45.59
C VAL A 355 -28.22 -30.26 44.18
N GLU A 356 -29.46 -30.06 43.75
CA GLU A 356 -29.77 -29.47 42.44
C GLU A 356 -29.28 -28.01 42.32
N TYR A 357 -29.42 -27.21 43.39
CA TYR A 357 -28.93 -25.83 43.44
C TYR A 357 -27.40 -25.74 43.35
N GLN A 358 -26.67 -26.56 44.10
CA GLN A 358 -25.21 -26.56 44.04
C GLN A 358 -24.68 -26.96 42.65
N GLN A 359 -25.34 -27.93 42.00
CA GLN A 359 -24.99 -28.34 40.64
C GLN A 359 -25.25 -27.23 39.61
N PHE A 360 -26.33 -26.46 39.77
CA PHE A 360 -26.61 -25.30 38.93
C PHE A 360 -25.50 -24.24 39.04
N LEU A 361 -25.08 -23.89 40.26
CA LEU A 361 -24.01 -22.90 40.48
C LEU A 361 -22.68 -23.32 39.83
N ASP A 362 -22.32 -24.60 39.92
CA ASP A 362 -21.06 -25.10 39.36
C ASP A 362 -21.03 -24.99 37.82
N VAL A 363 -22.12 -25.40 37.14
CA VAL A 363 -22.21 -25.34 35.67
C VAL A 363 -22.30 -23.89 35.18
N VAL A 364 -23.06 -23.05 35.88
CA VAL A 364 -23.20 -21.62 35.55
C VAL A 364 -21.87 -20.87 35.72
N SER A 365 -21.13 -21.14 36.80
CA SER A 365 -19.81 -20.52 37.05
C SER A 365 -18.80 -20.89 35.96
N GLN A 366 -18.79 -22.13 35.50
CA GLN A 366 -17.96 -22.56 34.37
C GLN A 366 -18.36 -21.85 33.07
N HIS A 367 -19.66 -21.78 32.78
CA HIS A 367 -20.14 -21.14 31.56
C HIS A 367 -19.89 -19.63 31.54
N LYS A 368 -20.10 -18.95 32.68
CA LYS A 368 -19.79 -17.51 32.87
C LYS A 368 -18.33 -17.20 32.56
N LYS A 369 -17.39 -17.99 33.06
CA LYS A 369 -15.94 -17.81 32.80
C LYS A 369 -15.59 -17.92 31.33
N LEU A 370 -16.23 -18.83 30.59
CA LEU A 370 -16.02 -18.98 29.14
C LEU A 370 -16.57 -17.77 28.36
N LEU A 371 -17.72 -17.24 28.76
CA LEU A 371 -18.31 -16.04 28.16
C LEU A 371 -17.44 -14.80 28.41
N GLU A 372 -16.98 -14.58 29.65
CA GLU A 372 -16.08 -13.47 30.00
C GLU A 372 -14.75 -13.54 29.23
N LEU A 373 -14.16 -14.73 29.13
CA LEU A 373 -12.95 -14.96 28.33
C LEU A 373 -13.18 -14.69 26.83
N THR A 374 -14.35 -15.05 26.31
CA THR A 374 -14.72 -14.81 24.90
C THR A 374 -14.91 -13.32 24.62
N VAL A 375 -15.55 -12.57 25.53
CA VAL A 375 -15.70 -11.10 25.40
C VAL A 375 -14.33 -10.42 25.42
N TYR A 376 -13.44 -10.81 26.35
CA TYR A 376 -12.08 -10.28 26.42
C TYR A 376 -11.29 -10.52 25.11
N ASN A 377 -11.35 -11.75 24.55
CA ASN A 377 -10.72 -12.07 23.27
C ASN A 377 -11.33 -11.29 22.08
N CYS A 378 -12.64 -11.04 22.08
CA CYS A 378 -13.28 -10.23 21.04
C CYS A 378 -12.82 -8.77 21.08
N ASP A 379 -12.69 -8.18 22.27
CA ASP A 379 -12.21 -6.81 22.43
C ASP A 379 -10.73 -6.68 22.02
N LEU A 380 -9.92 -7.68 22.36
CA LEU A 380 -8.53 -7.76 21.92
C LEU A 380 -8.42 -7.93 20.39
N ALA A 381 -9.26 -8.75 19.78
CA ALA A 381 -9.33 -8.89 18.32
C ALA A 381 -9.70 -7.57 17.64
N ILE A 382 -10.68 -6.83 18.16
CA ILE A 382 -11.09 -5.53 17.58
C ILE A 382 -9.94 -4.52 17.63
N ARG A 383 -9.17 -4.48 18.73
CA ARG A 383 -7.97 -3.62 18.85
C ARG A 383 -6.88 -4.04 17.85
N ALA A 384 -6.56 -5.33 17.79
CA ALA A 384 -5.56 -5.86 16.85
C ALA A 384 -5.93 -5.57 15.38
N ILE A 385 -7.21 -5.73 15.01
CA ILE A 385 -7.72 -5.37 13.68
C ILE A 385 -7.55 -3.86 13.42
N GLY A 386 -7.85 -3.00 14.41
CA GLY A 386 -7.64 -1.55 14.29
C GLY A 386 -6.18 -1.17 14.02
N ILE A 387 -5.24 -1.79 14.72
CA ILE A 387 -3.80 -1.54 14.52
C ILE A 387 -3.33 -1.99 13.12
N ILE A 388 -3.85 -3.11 12.61
CA ILE A 388 -3.55 -3.60 11.26
C ILE A 388 -4.17 -2.68 10.18
N GLU A 389 -5.38 -2.15 10.40
CA GLU A 389 -5.98 -1.16 9.49
C GLU A 389 -5.15 0.12 9.40
N GLU A 390 -4.62 0.61 10.53
CA GLU A 390 -3.73 1.77 10.54
C GLU A 390 -2.43 1.48 9.80
N LEU A 391 -1.86 0.28 9.93
CA LEU A 391 -0.67 -0.14 9.17
C LEU A 391 -0.95 -0.14 7.67
N VAL A 392 -2.08 -0.69 7.25
CA VAL A 392 -2.54 -0.68 5.85
C VAL A 392 -2.73 0.76 5.36
N ALA A 393 -3.35 1.62 6.17
CA ALA A 393 -3.59 3.02 5.82
C ALA A 393 -2.27 3.76 5.56
N GLU A 394 -1.34 3.68 6.50
CA GLU A 394 -0.05 4.34 6.41
C GLU A 394 0.80 3.79 5.27
N GLY A 395 0.78 2.47 5.05
CA GLY A 395 1.45 1.82 3.92
C GLY A 395 0.93 2.33 2.58
N CYS A 396 -0.39 2.32 2.38
CA CYS A 396 -1.03 2.82 1.15
C CYS A 396 -0.82 4.33 0.96
N SER A 397 -0.89 5.13 2.03
CA SER A 397 -0.63 6.57 1.98
C SER A 397 0.83 6.88 1.63
N ALA A 398 1.80 6.14 2.18
CA ALA A 398 3.21 6.30 1.84
C ALA A 398 3.50 5.93 0.38
N ILE A 399 2.92 4.82 -0.11
CA ILE A 399 3.02 4.41 -1.52
C ILE A 399 2.42 5.49 -2.43
N LYS A 400 1.24 6.02 -2.07
CA LYS A 400 0.59 7.10 -2.83
C LYS A 400 1.43 8.37 -2.85
N ALA A 401 1.92 8.83 -1.70
CA ALA A 401 2.75 10.03 -1.62
C ALA A 401 4.03 9.90 -2.46
N ARG A 402 4.65 8.71 -2.46
CA ARG A 402 5.82 8.44 -3.30
C ARG A 402 5.45 8.35 -4.79
N TYR A 403 4.34 7.71 -5.15
CA TYR A 403 3.81 7.68 -6.52
C TYR A 403 3.56 9.09 -7.06
N ASP A 404 2.85 9.93 -6.31
CA ASP A 404 2.53 11.32 -6.67
C ASP A 404 3.81 12.15 -6.83
N LYS A 405 4.77 12.00 -5.90
CA LYS A 405 6.08 12.66 -5.98
C LYS A 405 6.86 12.22 -7.22
N THR A 406 6.93 10.92 -7.51
CA THR A 406 7.63 10.40 -8.69
C THR A 406 6.96 10.89 -9.97
N ASN A 407 5.63 10.93 -10.05
CA ASN A 407 4.94 11.49 -11.22
C ASN A 407 5.26 12.97 -11.43
N GLN A 408 5.30 13.75 -10.35
CA GLN A 408 5.68 15.16 -10.44
C GLN A 408 7.13 15.30 -10.93
N GLU A 409 8.07 14.55 -10.35
CA GLU A 409 9.47 14.54 -10.79
C GLU A 409 9.61 14.12 -12.26
N LEU A 410 8.87 13.11 -12.72
CA LEU A 410 8.87 12.67 -14.12
C LEU A 410 8.28 13.73 -15.05
N ALA A 411 7.21 14.43 -14.65
CA ALA A 411 6.62 15.52 -15.41
C ALA A 411 7.60 16.70 -15.56
N ASP A 412 8.25 17.09 -14.46
CA ASP A 412 9.24 18.16 -14.45
C ASP A 412 10.46 17.79 -15.32
N LEU A 413 10.95 16.55 -15.21
CA LEU A 413 12.05 16.05 -16.03
C LEU A 413 11.68 15.98 -17.51
N ARG A 414 10.47 15.53 -17.87
CA ARG A 414 10.02 15.53 -19.29
C ARG A 414 10.07 16.93 -19.87
N LEU A 415 9.61 17.93 -19.12
CA LEU A 415 9.63 19.31 -19.57
C LEU A 415 11.06 19.82 -19.76
N LEU A 416 11.96 19.50 -18.82
CA LEU A 416 13.39 19.84 -18.94
C LEU A 416 14.05 19.19 -20.16
N VAL A 417 13.74 17.91 -20.42
CA VAL A 417 14.26 17.20 -21.60
C VAL A 417 13.71 17.81 -22.90
N HIS A 418 12.45 18.24 -22.94
CA HIS A 418 11.90 18.97 -24.09
C HIS A 418 12.62 20.31 -24.34
N GLN A 419 12.93 21.06 -23.27
CA GLN A 419 13.72 22.30 -23.39
C GLN A 419 15.15 22.04 -23.87
N GLU A 420 15.80 20.99 -23.36
CA GLU A 420 17.12 20.56 -23.82
C GLU A 420 17.09 20.13 -25.28
N TYR A 421 16.08 19.35 -25.68
CA TYR A 421 15.86 18.91 -27.05
C TYR A 421 15.68 20.10 -27.99
N LEU A 422 14.87 21.10 -27.62
CA LEU A 422 14.75 22.36 -28.38
C LEU A 422 16.12 23.03 -28.55
N GLY A 423 16.92 23.10 -27.49
CA GLY A 423 18.26 23.68 -27.53
C GLY A 423 19.21 22.97 -28.51
N VAL A 424 19.20 21.63 -28.51
CA VAL A 424 20.02 20.82 -29.43
C VAL A 424 19.48 20.88 -30.85
N PHE A 425 18.17 20.73 -31.03
CA PHE A 425 17.50 20.82 -32.33
C PHE A 425 17.79 22.17 -33.00
N ARG A 426 17.67 23.28 -32.27
CA ARG A 426 18.03 24.62 -32.76
C ARG A 426 19.47 24.68 -33.27
N ARG A 427 20.43 24.06 -32.58
CA ARG A 427 21.85 24.02 -33.01
C ARG A 427 22.04 23.18 -34.27
N LEU A 428 21.36 22.03 -34.36
CA LEU A 428 21.37 21.16 -35.53
C LEU A 428 20.76 21.87 -36.75
N TYR A 429 19.54 22.36 -36.60
CA TYR A 429 18.77 23.00 -37.66
C TYR A 429 19.50 24.23 -38.23
N LYS A 430 20.10 25.05 -37.37
CA LYS A 430 20.97 26.16 -37.80
C LYS A 430 22.21 25.71 -38.56
N THR A 431 22.83 24.61 -38.15
CA THR A 431 24.05 24.09 -38.80
C THR A 431 23.71 23.52 -40.18
N LEU A 432 22.62 22.76 -40.29
CA LEU A 432 22.12 22.25 -41.56
C LEU A 432 21.68 23.40 -42.48
N GLY A 433 20.93 24.38 -41.98
CA GLY A 433 20.53 25.55 -42.75
C GLY A 433 21.72 26.38 -43.27
N GLN A 434 22.82 26.45 -42.53
CA GLN A 434 24.07 27.06 -43.00
C GLN A 434 24.72 26.27 -44.13
N LEU A 435 24.75 24.94 -44.04
CA LEU A 435 25.25 24.06 -45.10
C LEU A 435 24.41 24.18 -46.37
N VAL A 436 23.08 24.08 -46.23
CA VAL A 436 22.12 24.27 -47.35
C VAL A 436 22.36 25.60 -48.03
N TYR A 437 22.39 26.72 -47.29
CA TYR A 437 22.63 28.04 -47.86
C TYR A 437 23.95 28.12 -48.63
N LYS A 438 25.05 27.57 -48.08
CA LYS A 438 26.36 27.57 -48.75
C LYS A 438 26.35 26.71 -50.01
N LYS A 439 25.70 25.55 -50.00
CA LYS A 439 25.58 24.66 -51.16
C LYS A 439 24.71 25.26 -52.25
N GLU A 440 23.61 25.92 -51.90
CA GLU A 440 22.80 26.69 -52.86
C GLU A 440 23.62 27.79 -53.54
N LYS A 441 24.47 28.49 -52.78
CA LYS A 441 25.36 29.50 -53.36
C LYS A 441 26.45 28.91 -54.26
N LYS A 442 27.03 27.77 -53.88
CA LYS A 442 27.99 27.03 -54.71
C LYS A 442 27.32 26.53 -56.01
N LEU A 443 26.08 26.06 -55.93
CA LEU A 443 25.30 25.64 -57.09
C LEU A 443 25.01 26.81 -58.04
N GLU A 444 24.57 27.95 -57.50
CA GLU A 444 24.39 29.19 -58.27
C GLU A 444 25.67 29.63 -58.99
N GLU A 445 26.83 29.48 -58.34
CA GLU A 445 28.14 29.79 -58.92
C GLU A 445 28.52 28.80 -60.02
N ILE A 446 28.35 27.50 -59.80
CA ILE A 446 28.57 26.47 -60.83
C ILE A 446 27.68 26.74 -62.05
N ASP A 447 26.40 27.07 -61.86
CA ASP A 447 25.49 27.41 -62.96
C ASP A 447 25.93 28.67 -63.72
N ARG A 448 26.48 29.68 -63.03
CA ARG A 448 27.10 30.84 -63.71
C ARG A 448 28.32 30.42 -64.50
N ASN A 449 29.21 29.61 -63.94
CA ASN A 449 30.40 29.12 -64.62
C ASN A 449 30.05 28.28 -65.85
N ILE A 450 29.05 27.39 -65.76
CA ILE A 450 28.54 26.62 -66.91
C ILE A 450 28.08 27.55 -68.03
N ARG A 451 27.31 28.61 -67.71
CA ARG A 451 26.87 29.61 -68.70
C ARG A 451 28.07 30.34 -69.33
N THR A 452 29.01 30.84 -68.54
CA THR A 452 30.19 31.54 -69.03
C THR A 452 31.05 30.63 -69.92
N THR A 453 31.35 29.42 -69.48
CA THR A 453 32.12 28.43 -70.25
C THR A 453 31.39 28.00 -71.52
N HIS A 454 30.05 27.93 -71.49
CA HIS A 454 29.27 27.67 -72.70
C HIS A 454 29.39 28.80 -73.73
N ILE A 455 29.28 30.05 -73.31
CA ILE A 455 29.46 31.20 -74.21
C ILE A 455 30.88 31.20 -74.82
N GLN A 456 31.90 30.94 -74.00
CA GLN A 456 33.29 30.83 -74.47
C GLN A 456 33.45 29.68 -75.47
N LEU A 457 32.82 28.53 -75.22
CA LEU A 457 32.81 27.39 -76.13
C LEU A 457 32.20 27.76 -77.49
N GLU A 458 31.02 28.39 -77.51
CA GLU A 458 30.36 28.80 -78.76
C GLU A 458 31.23 29.79 -79.54
N PHE A 459 31.84 30.76 -78.87
CA PHE A 459 32.74 31.71 -79.51
C PHE A 459 33.96 31.03 -80.14
N CYS A 460 34.61 30.11 -79.40
CA CYS A 460 35.73 29.34 -79.93
C CYS A 460 35.34 28.44 -81.11
N ILE A 461 34.12 27.87 -81.11
CA ILE A 461 33.61 27.08 -82.23
C ILE A 461 33.45 27.97 -83.47
N GLU A 462 32.85 29.15 -83.32
CA GLU A 462 32.60 30.09 -84.41
C GLU A 462 33.91 30.63 -85.02
N THR A 463 34.97 30.78 -84.21
CA THR A 463 36.29 31.25 -84.66
C THR A 463 37.26 30.13 -85.03
N PHE A 464 36.83 28.86 -85.03
CA PHE A 464 37.69 27.68 -85.22
C PHE A 464 38.91 27.63 -84.26
N ASP A 465 38.77 28.14 -83.04
CA ASP A 465 39.83 28.15 -82.02
C ASP A 465 40.02 26.72 -81.45
N PRO A 466 41.25 26.15 -81.50
CA PRO A 466 41.58 24.85 -80.90
C PRO A 466 41.21 24.70 -79.41
N ASN A 467 41.08 25.81 -78.67
CA ASN A 467 40.68 25.82 -77.26
C ASN A 467 39.22 25.38 -77.03
N ALA A 468 38.39 25.27 -78.08
CA ALA A 468 37.02 24.79 -77.96
C ALA A 468 36.92 23.44 -77.20
N LYS A 469 37.85 22.51 -77.43
CA LYS A 469 37.88 21.23 -76.71
C LYS A 469 38.02 21.39 -75.19
N LYS A 470 38.89 22.31 -74.75
CA LYS A 470 39.13 22.59 -73.32
C LYS A 470 37.87 23.13 -72.64
N HIS A 471 37.15 24.05 -73.29
CA HIS A 471 35.89 24.57 -72.76
C HIS A 471 34.77 23.52 -72.76
N SER A 472 34.72 22.62 -73.76
CA SER A 472 33.81 21.48 -73.77
C SER A 472 34.06 20.52 -72.60
N ASP A 473 35.32 20.13 -72.36
CA ASP A 473 35.68 19.22 -71.28
C ASP A 473 35.43 19.88 -69.90
N SER A 474 35.78 21.15 -69.75
CA SER A 474 35.47 21.93 -68.55
C SER A 474 33.96 22.04 -68.29
N LYS A 475 33.14 22.24 -69.33
CA LYS A 475 31.67 22.24 -69.23
C LYS A 475 31.14 20.89 -68.75
N LYS A 476 31.67 19.77 -69.27
CA LYS A 476 31.29 18.41 -68.81
C LYS A 476 31.62 18.21 -67.34
N ASP A 477 32.80 18.64 -66.89
CA ASP A 477 33.20 18.49 -65.48
C ASP A 477 32.38 19.39 -64.56
N LEU A 478 32.03 20.61 -64.99
CA LEU A 478 31.10 21.46 -64.24
C LEU A 478 29.71 20.84 -64.12
N TYR A 479 29.19 20.16 -65.15
CA TYR A 479 27.93 19.42 -65.04
C TYR A 479 27.99 18.26 -64.04
N LYS A 480 29.12 17.52 -63.98
CA LYS A 480 29.32 16.48 -62.96
C LYS A 480 29.34 17.10 -61.56
N GLN A 481 30.07 18.21 -61.37
CA GLN A 481 30.10 18.92 -60.09
C GLN A 481 28.71 19.44 -59.69
N ARG A 482 27.94 19.97 -60.65
CA ARG A 482 26.56 20.42 -60.44
C ARG A 482 25.69 19.27 -59.92
N ALA A 483 25.72 18.11 -60.57
CA ALA A 483 24.95 16.94 -60.16
C ALA A 483 25.32 16.48 -58.73
N ASN A 484 26.61 16.42 -58.41
CA ASN A 484 27.08 16.05 -57.07
C ASN A 484 26.59 17.04 -55.98
N ILE A 485 26.66 18.35 -56.26
CA ILE A 485 26.18 19.38 -55.32
C ILE A 485 24.65 19.35 -55.19
N GLU A 486 23.91 19.07 -56.27
CA GLU A 486 22.45 18.88 -56.22
C GLU A 486 22.06 17.69 -55.34
N GLU A 487 22.76 16.56 -55.45
CA GLU A 487 22.52 15.38 -54.61
C GLU A 487 22.82 15.66 -53.13
N GLU A 488 23.97 16.29 -52.83
CA GLU A 488 24.30 16.70 -51.47
C GLU A 488 23.29 17.69 -50.88
N LEU A 489 22.80 18.63 -51.70
CA LEU A 489 21.81 19.62 -51.30
C LEU A 489 20.46 18.94 -50.96
N GLN A 490 20.03 17.97 -51.78
CA GLN A 490 18.83 17.20 -51.52
C GLN A 490 18.94 16.42 -50.21
N MET A 491 20.06 15.72 -50.00
CA MET A 491 20.33 14.99 -48.77
C MET A 491 20.27 15.88 -47.52
N LEU A 492 20.81 17.11 -47.59
CA LEU A 492 20.72 18.07 -46.49
C LEU A 492 19.28 18.56 -46.24
N LYS A 493 18.49 18.77 -47.30
CA LYS A 493 17.07 19.15 -47.19
C LYS A 493 16.23 18.04 -46.57
N ASP A 494 16.46 16.79 -46.97
CA ASP A 494 15.78 15.62 -46.40
C ASP A 494 16.11 15.44 -44.92
N LYS A 495 17.38 15.67 -44.52
CA LYS A 495 17.80 15.70 -43.10
C LYS A 495 17.09 16.78 -42.31
N MET A 496 16.95 17.99 -42.86
CA MET A 496 16.22 19.07 -42.19
C MET A 496 14.73 18.76 -42.04
N ALA A 497 14.09 18.19 -43.07
CA ALA A 497 12.69 17.77 -43.02
C ALA A 497 12.47 16.69 -41.94
N THR A 498 13.32 15.67 -41.93
CA THR A 498 13.28 14.59 -40.92
C THR A 498 13.47 15.14 -39.51
N ALA A 499 14.45 16.02 -39.31
CA ALA A 499 14.68 16.63 -38.00
C ALA A 499 13.48 17.46 -37.51
N LEU A 500 12.78 18.14 -38.43
CA LEU A 500 11.59 18.91 -38.12
C LEU A 500 10.40 18.03 -37.72
N GLU A 501 10.17 16.92 -38.43
CA GLU A 501 9.12 15.95 -38.06
C GLU A 501 9.37 15.36 -36.67
N LEU A 502 10.61 15.01 -36.35
CA LEU A 502 10.99 14.50 -35.04
C LEU A 502 10.88 15.54 -33.92
N PHE A 503 10.94 16.83 -34.25
CA PHE A 503 10.77 17.92 -33.29
C PHE A 503 9.31 18.21 -32.94
N ARG A 504 8.35 17.90 -33.84
CA ARG A 504 6.92 18.22 -33.65
C ARG A 504 6.35 17.83 -32.26
N PRO A 505 6.61 16.63 -31.71
CA PRO A 505 6.11 16.27 -30.37
C PRO A 505 6.66 17.18 -29.26
N THR A 506 7.90 17.68 -29.42
CA THR A 506 8.50 18.63 -28.49
C THR A 506 7.88 20.02 -28.61
N GLU A 507 7.62 20.48 -29.84
CA GLU A 507 6.90 21.73 -30.09
C GLU A 507 5.52 21.72 -29.42
N GLU A 508 4.72 20.69 -29.66
CA GLU A 508 3.39 20.55 -29.07
C GLU A 508 3.44 20.55 -27.52
N ALA A 509 4.38 19.81 -26.93
CA ALA A 509 4.55 19.72 -25.49
C ALA A 509 4.97 21.06 -24.85
N LEU A 510 5.86 21.82 -25.51
CA LEU A 510 6.30 23.14 -25.03
C LEU A 510 5.18 24.19 -25.12
N ILE A 511 4.42 24.17 -26.21
CA ILE A 511 3.24 25.05 -26.38
C ILE A 511 2.19 24.74 -25.32
N GLN A 512 1.90 23.45 -25.08
CA GLN A 512 0.95 23.04 -24.05
C GLN A 512 1.41 23.44 -22.64
N ALA A 513 2.72 23.43 -22.39
CA ALA A 513 3.32 23.93 -21.15
C ALA A 513 3.38 25.47 -21.05
N GLY A 514 2.94 26.20 -22.09
CA GLY A 514 2.96 27.66 -22.11
C GLY A 514 4.35 28.28 -22.25
N ILE A 515 5.33 27.52 -22.77
CA ILE A 515 6.70 28.02 -22.97
C ILE A 515 6.77 28.73 -24.32
N GLU A 516 7.00 30.04 -24.29
CA GLU A 516 7.23 30.83 -25.50
C GLU A 516 8.66 30.59 -26.04
N PHE A 517 8.76 30.26 -27.32
CA PHE A 517 10.04 30.17 -28.02
C PHE A 517 9.89 30.57 -29.50
N VAL A 518 10.97 31.09 -30.07
CA VAL A 518 11.04 31.35 -31.52
C VAL A 518 11.34 30.04 -32.25
N HIS A 519 10.57 29.74 -33.29
CA HIS A 519 10.71 28.49 -34.02
C HIS A 519 12.07 28.47 -34.76
N PRO A 520 12.87 27.38 -34.69
CA PRO A 520 14.19 27.33 -35.33
C PRO A 520 14.22 27.56 -36.85
N ILE A 521 13.10 27.39 -37.55
CA ILE A 521 12.94 27.79 -38.97
C ILE A 521 13.08 29.30 -39.12
N GLU A 522 12.34 30.07 -38.33
CA GLU A 522 12.35 31.54 -38.38
C GLU A 522 13.76 32.07 -38.09
N GLU A 523 14.46 31.48 -37.11
CA GLU A 523 15.84 31.85 -36.79
C GLU A 523 16.83 31.57 -37.95
N VAL A 524 16.59 30.52 -38.74
CA VAL A 524 17.39 30.21 -39.93
C VAL A 524 17.08 31.17 -41.08
N GLU A 525 15.81 31.48 -41.30
CA GLU A 525 15.36 32.43 -42.31
C GLU A 525 15.91 33.83 -42.05
N GLU A 526 15.80 34.31 -40.82
CA GLU A 526 16.38 35.58 -40.39
C GLU A 526 17.90 35.59 -40.60
N GLY A 527 18.59 34.53 -40.18
CA GLY A 527 20.03 34.39 -40.39
C GLY A 527 20.44 34.37 -41.87
N ASN A 528 19.61 33.78 -42.73
CA ASN A 528 19.82 33.78 -44.18
C ASN A 528 19.60 35.17 -44.79
N LEU A 529 18.59 35.91 -44.34
CA LEU A 529 18.34 37.31 -44.74
C LEU A 529 19.51 38.21 -44.37
N GLN A 530 20.01 38.11 -43.13
CA GLN A 530 21.18 38.87 -42.68
C GLN A 530 22.43 38.57 -43.52
N ARG A 531 22.68 37.30 -43.88
CA ARG A 531 23.80 36.93 -44.77
C ARG A 531 23.63 37.51 -46.17
N ARG A 532 22.42 37.48 -46.73
CA ARG A 532 22.13 38.10 -48.04
C ARG A 532 22.39 39.60 -48.02
N SER A 533 21.94 40.30 -46.97
CA SER A 533 22.20 41.75 -46.78
C SER A 533 23.69 42.05 -46.81
N LYS A 534 24.50 41.36 -46.00
CA LYS A 534 25.96 41.54 -45.97
C LYS A 534 26.61 41.32 -47.33
N MET A 535 26.20 40.29 -48.07
CA MET A 535 26.74 40.03 -49.41
C MET A 535 26.37 41.13 -50.41
N VAL A 536 25.17 41.70 -50.32
CA VAL A 536 24.75 42.84 -51.14
C VAL A 536 25.57 44.08 -50.79
N GLU A 537 25.79 44.36 -49.51
CA GLU A 537 26.65 45.46 -49.04
C GLU A 537 28.08 45.32 -49.57
N TYR A 538 28.68 44.12 -49.50
CA TYR A 538 30.00 43.86 -50.08
C TYR A 538 30.04 44.08 -51.59
N ARG A 539 29.01 43.61 -52.32
CA ARG A 539 28.91 43.83 -53.78
C ARG A 539 28.76 45.31 -54.12
N ALA A 540 27.96 46.06 -53.36
CA ALA A 540 27.81 47.50 -53.53
C ALA A 540 29.14 48.23 -53.32
N HIS A 541 29.91 47.82 -52.29
CA HIS A 541 31.24 48.38 -52.04
C HIS A 541 32.23 48.08 -53.19
N MET A 542 32.24 46.84 -53.71
CA MET A 542 33.06 46.45 -54.86
C MET A 542 32.69 47.21 -56.13
N SER A 543 31.39 47.32 -56.44
CA SER A 543 30.89 48.09 -57.60
C SER A 543 31.31 49.54 -57.51
N LYS A 544 31.26 50.14 -56.33
CA LYS A 544 31.73 51.52 -56.11
C LYS A 544 33.23 51.68 -56.35
N GLN A 545 34.04 50.68 -55.97
CA GLN A 545 35.47 50.67 -56.30
C GLN A 545 35.72 50.50 -57.80
N GLU A 546 34.96 49.65 -58.49
CA GLU A 546 35.06 49.49 -59.95
C GLU A 546 34.63 50.76 -60.69
N GLU A 547 33.56 51.42 -60.27
CA GLU A 547 33.13 52.71 -60.82
C GLU A 547 34.23 53.78 -60.66
N LEU A 548 34.91 53.82 -59.51
CA LEU A 548 36.05 54.72 -59.28
C LEU A 548 37.23 54.40 -60.21
N LYS A 549 37.54 53.12 -60.44
CA LYS A 549 38.59 52.70 -61.39
C LYS A 549 38.23 53.07 -62.83
N ILE A 550 37.00 52.78 -63.26
CA ILE A 550 36.52 53.12 -64.61
C ILE A 550 36.52 54.63 -64.82
N ALA A 551 36.15 55.42 -63.80
CA ALA A 551 36.22 56.88 -63.86
C ALA A 551 37.67 57.36 -64.04
N ALA A 552 38.62 56.79 -63.30
CA ALA A 552 40.05 57.09 -63.43
C ALA A 552 40.59 56.72 -64.83
N GLU A 553 40.29 55.52 -65.34
CA GLU A 553 40.68 55.09 -66.70
C GLU A 553 40.07 55.96 -67.79
N ARG A 554 38.78 56.35 -67.65
CA ARG A 554 38.13 57.29 -68.57
C ARG A 554 38.80 58.66 -68.57
N GLU A 555 39.22 59.14 -67.40
CA GLU A 555 39.92 60.42 -67.27
C GLU A 555 41.34 60.36 -67.84
N GLU A 556 42.01 59.21 -67.70
CA GLU A 556 43.30 58.92 -68.32
C GLU A 556 43.20 58.82 -69.85
N ILE A 557 42.18 58.14 -70.37
CA ILE A 557 41.85 58.11 -71.82
C ILE A 557 41.50 59.51 -72.31
N LYS A 558 40.81 60.35 -71.52
CA LYS A 558 40.49 61.73 -71.88
C LYS A 558 41.76 62.59 -71.95
N ARG A 559 42.70 62.42 -71.01
CA ARG A 559 44.04 63.05 -71.06
C ARG A 559 44.86 62.55 -72.25
N ALA A 560 44.86 61.25 -72.53
CA ALA A 560 45.55 60.67 -73.69
C ALA A 560 44.96 61.17 -75.02
N LYS A 561 43.63 61.31 -75.12
CA LYS A 561 42.96 61.95 -76.27
C LYS A 561 43.30 63.43 -76.39
N GLN A 562 43.38 64.18 -75.28
CA GLN A 562 43.82 65.57 -75.30
C GLN A 562 45.28 65.73 -75.74
N LEU A 563 46.17 64.81 -75.34
CA LEU A 563 47.56 64.76 -75.78
C LEU A 563 47.68 64.38 -77.27
N MET A 564 46.83 63.49 -77.79
CA MET A 564 46.75 63.22 -79.23
C MET A 564 46.14 64.38 -80.02
N ILE A 565 45.19 65.14 -79.47
CA ILE A 565 44.62 66.33 -80.12
C ILE A 565 45.62 67.50 -80.12
N ALA A 566 46.45 67.62 -79.08
CA ALA A 566 47.61 68.52 -79.08
C ALA A 566 48.72 68.09 -80.06
N GLN A 567 48.66 66.85 -80.59
CA GLN A 567 49.54 66.32 -81.62
C GLN A 567 48.75 65.88 -82.87
N GLY A 568 48.25 66.82 -83.67
CA GLY A 568 47.85 66.49 -85.04
C GLY A 568 47.74 67.71 -85.96
N PRO A 569 47.87 67.60 -87.29
CA PRO A 569 48.61 66.65 -88.13
C PRO A 569 49.82 67.33 -88.84
N ARG A 570 50.91 66.59 -89.13
CA ARG A 570 51.97 67.06 -90.04
C ARG A 570 51.47 66.93 -91.49
N THR A 571 51.22 68.06 -92.17
CA THR A 571 51.08 68.13 -93.63
C THR A 571 52.43 68.34 -94.33
N PRO A 572 52.66 67.74 -95.52
CA PRO A 572 53.89 67.87 -96.30
C PRO A 572 53.86 69.13 -97.18
N GLY A 573 54.93 69.93 -97.15
CA GLY A 573 55.11 71.09 -98.04
C GLY A 573 56.56 71.19 -98.54
N LYS A 574 56.75 71.05 -99.85
CA LYS A 574 58.04 71.18 -100.56
C LYS A 574 58.31 72.64 -100.99
N SER A 575 59.61 72.92 -101.20
CA SER A 575 60.28 74.09 -101.84
C SER A 575 60.54 75.30 -100.93
N GLY A 576 61.73 75.92 -100.89
CA GLY A 576 63.03 75.69 -101.55
C GLY A 576 63.93 76.92 -101.38
N ASN A 577 65.25 76.71 -101.28
CA ASN A 577 66.37 77.69 -101.38
C ASN A 577 66.41 78.83 -100.34
N ARG A 578 67.55 79.34 -99.86
CA ARG A 578 69.01 79.16 -100.00
C ARG A 578 69.59 79.98 -98.84
N GLN A 579 70.64 79.53 -98.16
CA GLN A 579 71.94 80.24 -98.16
C GLN A 579 72.96 79.52 -97.27
N ILE A 580 74.09 79.25 -97.90
CA ILE A 580 75.40 78.99 -97.33
C ILE A 580 75.89 80.32 -96.74
N GLU A 581 76.45 80.31 -95.52
CA GLU A 581 77.82 80.80 -95.32
C GLU A 581 78.40 80.44 -93.95
N TYR A 582 79.73 80.26 -94.01
CA TYR A 582 80.69 79.74 -93.06
C TYR A 582 80.89 80.59 -91.80
N GLY A 583 81.50 79.98 -90.78
CA GLY A 583 82.22 80.76 -89.76
C GLY A 583 82.76 79.98 -88.56
N GLN A 584 83.87 79.25 -88.80
CA GLN A 584 84.94 78.84 -87.86
C GLN A 584 84.65 77.87 -86.71
#